data_AF-A0A250E5K8-F1
#
_entry.id   AF-A0A250E5K8-F1
#
_cell.length_a   1.000
_cell.length_b   1.000
_cell.length_c   1.000
_cell.angle_alpha   90.00
_cell.angle_beta   90.00
_cell.angle_gamma   90.00
#
_symmetry.space_group_name_H-M   'P 1'
#
loop_
_entity.id
_entity.type
_entity.pdbx_description
1 polymer ?
#
loop_
_entity_poly.entity_id
_entity_poly.type
_entity_poly.pdbx_seq_one_letter_code
_entity_poly.pdbx_strand_id
1 'polypeptide(L)' 'MKNKYIFPILGAIIGVLFSLWDALISYGDTAPSDELIIKTFKNAISNYFLNKNTLIYIFIGAGSGQLLCFFVKISKKNK' A
#
# COMPACT_ATOMS: atom_id res chain seq x y z
N MET A 1 -25.18 8.98 1.40
CA MET A 1 -23.76 9.00 1.84
C MET A 1 -23.27 7.60 2.27
N LYS A 2 -23.60 6.50 1.56
CA LYS A 2 -23.34 5.16 2.12
C LYS A 2 -21.87 4.69 2.07
N ASN A 3 -21.01 5.30 1.25
CA ASN A 3 -19.63 4.85 1.06
C ASN A 3 -18.56 5.95 1.28
N LYS A 4 -18.65 6.70 2.39
CA LYS A 4 -17.64 7.73 2.72
C LYS A 4 -16.22 7.16 2.94
N TYR A 5 -16.11 5.87 3.20
CA TYR A 5 -14.84 5.20 3.49
C TYR A 5 -14.27 4.40 2.32
N ILE A 6 -14.95 4.32 1.17
CA ILE A 6 -14.46 3.53 0.03
C ILE A 6 -13.11 4.04 -0.47
N PHE A 7 -12.94 5.35 -0.60
CA PHE A 7 -11.69 5.91 -1.10
C PHE A 7 -10.52 5.77 -0.10
N PRO A 8 -10.68 6.06 1.20
CA PRO A 8 -9.66 5.73 2.20
C PRO A 8 -9.30 4.24 2.25
N ILE A 9 -10.29 3.35 2.19
CA ILE A 9 -10.07 1.88 2.23
C ILE A 9 -9.32 1.42 0.98
N LEU A 10 -9.73 1.86 -0.21
CA LEU A 10 -9.00 1.58 -1.45
C LEU A 10 -7.58 2.12 -1.40
N GLY A 11 -7.39 3.34 -0.90
CA GLY A 11 -6.09 3.94 -0.70
C GLY A 11 -5.20 3.12 0.24
N ALA A 12 -5.75 2.65 1.36
CA ALA A 12 -5.04 1.76 2.27
C ALA A 12 -4.63 0.44 1.58
N ILE A 13 -5.53 -0.21 0.84
CA ILE A 13 -5.24 -1.44 0.09
C ILE A 13 -4.13 -1.21 -0.95
N ILE A 14 -4.16 -0.09 -1.66
CA ILE A 14 -3.10 0.29 -2.61
C ILE A 14 -1.78 0.49 -1.87
N GLY A 15 -1.77 1.16 -0.71
CA GLY A 15 -0.59 1.30 0.13
C GLY A 15 0.01 -0.04 0.57
N VAL A 16 -0.86 -1.01 0.93
CA VAL A 16 -0.44 -2.38 1.23
C VAL A 16 0.22 -3.04 0.01
N LEU A 17 -0.39 -2.95 -1.17
CA LEU A 17 0.17 -3.50 -2.41
C LEU A 17 1.52 -2.87 -2.78
N PHE A 18 1.66 -1.56 -2.63
CA PHE A 18 2.92 -0.86 -2.85
C PHE A 18 4.01 -1.31 -1.87
N SER A 19 3.67 -1.50 -0.60
CA SER A 19 4.64 -2.01 0.38
C SER A 19 5.06 -3.45 0.09
N LEU A 20 4.15 -4.30 -0.39
CA LEU A 20 4.47 -5.67 -0.85
C LEU A 20 5.47 -5.62 -2.00
N TRP A 21 5.20 -4.74 -2.97
CA TRP A 21 6.06 -4.56 -4.14
C TRP A 21 7.46 -4.06 -3.76
N ASP A 22 7.54 -3.05 -2.90
CA ASP A 22 8.80 -2.49 -2.40
C ASP A 22 9.61 -3.54 -1.63
N ALA A 23 8.96 -4.33 -0.76
CA ALA A 23 9.60 -5.42 -0.03
C ALA A 23 10.17 -6.51 -0.96
N LEU A 24 9.47 -6.83 -2.05
CA LEU A 24 9.92 -7.82 -3.03
C LEU A 24 11.11 -7.33 -3.86
N ILE A 25 11.08 -6.08 -4.30
CA ILE A 25 12.20 -5.47 -5.02
C ILE A 25 13.41 -5.39 -4.11
N SER A 26 13.25 -4.85 -2.90
CA SER A 26 14.35 -4.66 -1.95
C SER A 26 14.98 -6.00 -1.54
N TYR A 27 14.18 -7.05 -1.34
CA TYR A 27 14.72 -8.38 -1.07
C TYR A 27 15.35 -8.99 -2.32
N GLY A 28 14.69 -8.90 -3.48
CA GLY A 28 15.17 -9.46 -4.74
C GLY A 28 16.53 -8.92 -5.18
N ASP A 29 16.82 -7.65 -4.89
CA ASP A 29 18.13 -7.04 -5.15
C ASP A 29 19.25 -7.62 -4.27
N THR A 30 18.89 -8.07 -3.06
CA THR A 30 19.82 -8.68 -2.09
C THR A 30 19.83 -10.21 -2.10
N ALA A 31 18.91 -10.84 -2.83
CA ALA A 31 18.72 -12.29 -2.79
C ALA A 31 19.74 -13.02 -3.69
N PRO A 32 20.22 -14.20 -3.27
CA PRO A 32 20.99 -15.06 -4.16
C PRO A 32 20.14 -15.50 -5.36
N SER A 33 20.75 -15.53 -6.54
CA SER A 33 20.10 -15.91 -7.81
C SER A 33 19.42 -17.29 -7.80
N ASP A 34 19.83 -18.16 -6.87
CA ASP A 34 19.37 -19.55 -6.75
C ASP A 34 18.20 -19.72 -5.77
N GLU A 35 17.72 -18.65 -5.12
CA GLU A 35 16.53 -18.75 -4.27
C GLU A 35 15.24 -18.85 -5.08
N LEU A 36 14.47 -19.90 -4.79
CA LEU A 36 13.16 -20.15 -5.39
C LEU A 36 12.23 -18.96 -5.09
N ILE A 37 11.59 -18.39 -6.12
CA ILE A 37 10.74 -17.18 -6.05
C ILE A 37 9.72 -17.23 -4.89
N ILE A 38 9.18 -18.42 -4.59
CA ILE A 38 8.23 -18.62 -3.49
C ILE A 38 8.88 -18.39 -2.11
N LYS A 39 10.13 -18.80 -1.95
CA LYS A 39 10.93 -18.62 -0.72
C LYS A 39 11.29 -17.16 -0.54
N THR A 40 11.71 -16.49 -1.62
CA THR A 40 11.93 -15.04 -1.73
C THR A 40 10.68 -14.26 -1.30
N PHE A 41 9.51 -14.64 -1.84
CA PHE A 41 8.24 -13.99 -1.52
C PHE A 41 7.85 -14.17 -0.05
N LYS A 42 8.02 -15.38 0.50
CA LYS A 42 7.72 -15.67 1.90
C LYS A 42 8.64 -14.91 2.86
N ASN A 43 9.92 -14.79 2.51
CA ASN A 43 10.92 -14.10 3.33
C ASN A 43 10.74 -12.57 3.28
N ALA A 44 10.47 -12.02 2.10
CA ALA A 44 10.11 -10.61 1.90
C ALA A 44 8.84 -10.25 2.68
N ILE A 45 7.80 -11.10 2.63
CA ILE A 45 6.57 -10.85 3.40
C ILE A 45 6.81 -10.93 4.91
N SER A 46 7.52 -11.96 5.37
CA SER A 46 7.72 -12.19 6.80
C SER A 46 8.61 -11.12 7.45
N ASN A 47 9.65 -10.64 6.76
CA ASN A 47 10.65 -9.76 7.35
C ASN A 47 10.56 -8.29 6.90
N TYR A 48 10.09 -8.02 5.68
CA TYR A 48 10.10 -6.67 5.10
C TYR A 48 8.69 -6.05 5.01
N PHE A 49 7.66 -6.85 4.79
CA PHE A 49 6.28 -6.37 4.65
C PHE A 49 5.52 -6.19 5.98
N LEU A 50 6.02 -6.69 7.11
CA LEU A 50 5.49 -6.35 8.44
C LEU A 50 6.36 -5.31 9.16
N ASN A 51 7.10 -4.51 8.39
CA ASN A 51 8.00 -3.50 8.93
C ASN A 51 7.32 -2.11 9.00
N LYS A 52 7.96 -1.15 9.69
CA LYS A 52 7.47 0.24 9.83
C LYS A 52 7.07 0.88 8.49
N ASN A 53 7.74 0.54 7.40
CA ASN A 53 7.47 1.07 6.07
C ASN A 53 6.05 0.74 5.61
N THR A 54 5.54 -0.45 5.91
CA THR A 54 4.20 -0.87 5.51
C THR A 54 3.13 -0.02 6.18
N LEU A 55 3.31 0.31 7.46
CA LEU A 55 2.43 1.25 8.16
C LEU A 55 2.47 2.63 7.50
N ILE A 56 3.65 3.11 7.10
CA ILE A 56 3.80 4.39 6.40
C ILE A 56 3.05 4.38 5.07
N TYR A 57 3.22 3.35 4.24
CA TYR A 57 2.50 3.23 2.97
C TYR A 57 0.98 3.11 3.16
N ILE A 58 0.52 2.39 4.18
CA ILE A 58 -0.91 2.33 4.54
C ILE A 58 -1.43 3.72 4.92
N PHE A 59 -0.71 4.47 5.75
CA PHE A 59 -1.13 5.82 6.16
C PHE A 59 -1.13 6.81 5.00
N ILE A 60 -0.11 6.78 4.13
CA ILE A 60 -0.04 7.62 2.93
C ILE A 60 -1.18 7.25 1.96
N GLY A 61 -1.42 5.95 1.77
CA GLY A 61 -2.50 5.43 0.94
C GLY A 61 -3.88 5.84 1.46
N ALA A 62 -4.16 5.62 2.74
CA ALA A 62 -5.41 6.02 3.38
C ALA A 62 -5.60 7.55 3.36
N GLY A 63 -4.54 8.31 3.65
CA GLY A 63 -4.55 9.77 3.66
C GLY A 63 -4.81 10.36 2.27
N SER A 64 -4.16 9.85 1.23
CA SER A 64 -4.39 10.26 -0.16
C SER A 64 -5.80 9.88 -0.63
N GLY A 65 -6.29 8.69 -0.27
CA GLY A 65 -7.68 8.29 -0.50
C GLY A 65 -8.69 9.22 0.18
N GLN A 66 -8.38 9.70 1.39
CA GLN A 66 -9.22 10.66 2.12
C GLN A 66 -9.19 12.06 1.50
N LEU A 67 -8.02 12.52 1.02
CA LEU A 67 -7.88 13.77 0.26
C LEU A 67 -8.70 13.75 -1.03
N LEU A 68 -8.64 12.66 -1.80
CA LEU A 68 -9.49 12.48 -2.98
C LEU A 68 -10.98 12.55 -2.63
N CYS A 69 -11.36 11.91 -1.53
CA CYS A 69 -12.73 11.98 -1.02
C CYS A 69 -13.17 13.41 -0.66
N PHE A 70 -12.25 14.23 -0.17
CA PHE A 70 -12.46 15.64 0.12
C PHE A 70 -12.64 16.48 -1.15
N PHE A 71 -11.76 16.31 -2.15
CA PHE A 71 -11.88 16.99 -3.44
C PHE A 71 -13.19 16.67 -4.16
N VAL A 72 -13.59 15.39 -4.19
CA VAL A 72 -14.87 14.98 -4.79
C VAL A 72 -16.06 15.65 -4.09
N LYS A 73 -16.02 15.79 -2.76
CA LYS A 73 -17.07 16.48 -2.01
C LYS A 73 -17.12 17.98 -2.31
N ILE A 74 -15.96 18.65 -2.38
CA ILE A 74 -15.89 20.07 -2.73
C ILE A 74 -16.42 20.29 -4.16
N SER A 75 -15.96 19.49 -5.11
CA SER A 75 -16.38 19.56 -6.51
C SER A 75 -17.90 19.38 -6.65
N LYS A 76 -18.50 18.47 -5.87
CA LYS A 76 -19.94 18.24 -5.86
C LYS A 76 -20.74 19.34 -5.13
N LYS A 77 -20.11 20.11 -4.23
CA LYS A 77 -20.75 21.23 -3.52
C LYS A 77 -20.75 22.53 -4.33
N ASN A 78 -19.77 22.70 -5.21
CA ASN A 78 -19.62 23.88 -6.07
C ASN A 78 -20.33 23.73 -7.43
N LYS A 79 -21.20 22.74 -7.57
CA LYS A 79 -21.97 22.41 -8.79
C LYS A 79 -23.45 22.41 -8.46
#